data_AF-A0A3E2HNT6-F1
#
_entry.id   AF-A0A3E2HNT6-F1
#
_cell.length_a   1.000
_cell.length_b   1.000
_cell.length_c   1.000
_cell.angle_alpha   90.00
_cell.angle_beta   90.00
_cell.angle_gamma   90.00
#
_symmetry.space_group_name_H-M   'P 1'
#
loop_
_entity.id
_entity.type
_entity.pdbx_description
1 polymer ?
#
loop_
_entity_poly.entity_id
_entity_poly.type
_entity_poly.pdbx_seq_one_letter_code
_entity_poly.pdbx_strand_id
1 'polypeptide(L)'
;MLFSSGNGGVAGLQSVCLTPSGGYTPSGANYRIFNPMFPGTCPYITSVRATSLSSNVSAHTPESAAIFSTGGFSNLFPLPDYQKEAVAHYYAKHAPPYNNSVYNNTQVVRGFPDVSANGVNFSVSINGTFFSIGGTSASSPVFGAVVTLLNEARLQVGKGPIGFLNPVLYQHPEVLNDIASGNNTGCGTDGFAAVEGWDPVTGLGTPNYTKMEALFLSLP
;
A
#
# COMPACT_ATOMS: atom_id res chain seq x y z
N MET A 1 11.71 4.92 -6.24
CA MET A 1 11.19 6.02 -5.41
C MET A 1 9.97 5.50 -4.66
N LEU A 2 9.90 5.74 -3.35
CA LEU A 2 8.82 5.25 -2.48
C LEU A 2 8.01 6.44 -1.96
N PHE A 3 6.70 6.29 -1.86
CA PHE A 3 5.83 7.26 -1.19
C PHE A 3 4.82 6.57 -0.30
N SER A 4 4.44 7.26 0.77
CA SER A 4 3.28 6.92 1.58
C SER A 4 1.99 6.94 0.75
N SER A 5 1.13 5.94 0.95
CA SER A 5 -0.14 5.84 0.23
C SER A 5 -1.20 6.83 0.73
N GLY A 6 -1.12 7.27 1.99
CA GLY A 6 -2.07 8.19 2.63
C GLY A 6 -2.68 7.62 3.92
N ASN A 7 -3.37 8.47 4.69
CA ASN A 7 -3.93 8.13 6.00
C ASN A 7 -5.45 8.42 6.11
N GLY A 8 -6.20 8.33 5.00
CA GLY A 8 -7.64 8.57 4.95
C GLY A 8 -8.52 7.34 4.68
N GLY A 9 -7.98 6.12 4.65
CA GLY A 9 -8.70 4.93 4.18
C GLY A 9 -9.07 5.08 2.71
N VAL A 10 -10.29 4.73 2.31
CA VAL A 10 -10.80 5.06 0.96
C VAL A 10 -11.09 6.56 0.75
N ALA A 11 -11.03 7.37 1.82
CA ALA A 11 -11.01 8.82 1.70
C ALA A 11 -9.58 9.33 1.48
N GLY A 12 -9.47 10.51 0.89
CA GLY A 12 -8.19 11.14 0.61
C GLY A 12 -7.62 11.83 1.85
N LEU A 13 -6.71 12.78 1.62
CA LEU A 13 -6.15 13.62 2.68
C LEU A 13 -7.27 14.29 3.49
N GLN A 14 -7.08 14.39 4.82
CA GLN A 14 -8.06 14.97 5.74
C GLN A 14 -9.44 14.28 5.71
N SER A 15 -9.49 13.01 5.30
CA SER A 15 -10.71 12.21 5.22
C SER A 15 -11.79 12.85 4.34
N VAL A 16 -11.37 13.47 3.22
CA VAL A 16 -12.27 14.04 2.21
C VAL A 16 -12.57 13.03 1.11
N CYS A 17 -13.84 12.91 0.77
CA CYS A 17 -14.34 12.08 -0.33
C CYS A 17 -14.57 12.95 -1.57
N LEU A 18 -14.94 12.33 -2.69
CA LEU A 18 -15.28 13.06 -3.91
C LEU A 18 -16.77 13.36 -3.99
N THR A 19 -17.14 14.47 -4.60
CA THR A 19 -18.51 14.73 -5.06
C THR A 19 -18.70 14.14 -6.47
N PRO A 20 -19.94 14.00 -6.99
CA PRO A 20 -20.18 13.49 -8.34
C PRO A 20 -19.63 14.42 -9.42
N SER A 21 -19.42 15.69 -9.09
CA SER A 21 -18.74 16.68 -9.92
C SER A 21 -17.21 16.60 -9.86
N GLY A 22 -16.64 15.68 -9.08
CA GLY A 22 -15.19 15.53 -8.90
C GLY A 22 -14.55 16.54 -7.94
N GLY A 23 -15.37 17.32 -7.22
CA GLY A 23 -14.91 18.20 -6.15
C GLY A 23 -14.66 17.44 -4.84
N TYR A 24 -14.16 18.14 -3.82
CA TYR A 24 -13.95 17.56 -2.49
C TYR A 24 -15.15 17.82 -1.58
N THR A 25 -15.50 16.84 -0.77
CA THR A 25 -16.47 17.01 0.31
C THR A 25 -15.86 17.76 1.49
N PRO A 26 -16.67 18.31 2.41
CA PRO A 26 -16.19 18.62 3.75
C PRO A 26 -15.51 17.40 4.39
N SER A 27 -14.53 17.65 5.27
CA SER A 27 -13.84 16.60 6.01
C SER A 27 -14.82 15.76 6.82
N GLY A 28 -14.71 14.42 6.72
CA GLY A 28 -15.56 13.49 7.45
C GLY A 28 -17.01 13.39 6.96
N ALA A 29 -17.35 14.02 5.84
CA ALA A 29 -18.67 13.87 5.25
C ALA A 29 -18.95 12.42 4.84
N ASN A 30 -20.15 11.92 5.14
CA ASN A 30 -20.62 10.60 4.72
C ASN A 30 -21.02 10.62 3.24
N TYR A 31 -20.03 10.66 2.36
CA TYR A 31 -20.21 10.66 0.92
C TYR A 31 -19.56 9.42 0.31
N ARG A 32 -20.26 8.73 -0.59
CA ARG A 32 -19.87 7.38 -1.02
C ARG A 32 -18.83 7.31 -2.14
N ILE A 33 -18.27 8.42 -2.62
CA ILE A 33 -17.30 8.38 -3.73
C ILE A 33 -15.88 8.46 -3.18
N PHE A 34 -15.08 7.43 -3.46
CA PHE A 34 -13.72 7.27 -2.97
C PHE A 34 -12.76 8.27 -3.61
N ASN A 35 -11.73 8.66 -2.86
CA ASN A 35 -10.80 9.69 -3.25
C ASN A 35 -9.36 9.13 -3.26
N PRO A 36 -8.92 8.54 -4.38
CA PRO A 36 -7.59 7.93 -4.47
C PRO A 36 -6.49 9.00 -4.48
N MET A 37 -5.43 8.81 -3.68
CA MET A 37 -4.43 9.85 -3.43
C MET A 37 -3.26 9.85 -4.41
N PHE A 38 -2.87 11.05 -4.85
CA PHE A 38 -1.60 11.32 -5.53
C PHE A 38 -0.52 11.73 -4.49
N PRO A 39 0.76 11.32 -4.62
CA PRO A 39 1.34 10.58 -5.73
C PRO A 39 1.16 9.06 -5.67
N GLY A 40 0.54 8.49 -4.62
CA GLY A 40 0.30 7.05 -4.47
C GLY A 40 -0.25 6.37 -5.72
N THR A 41 -1.14 7.03 -6.45
CA THR A 41 -1.73 6.53 -7.71
C THR A 41 -0.80 6.55 -8.93
N CYS A 42 0.37 7.19 -8.88
CA CYS A 42 1.33 7.21 -9.99
C CYS A 42 1.92 5.79 -10.22
N PRO A 43 1.97 5.28 -11.46
CA PRO A 43 2.47 3.93 -11.75
C PRO A 43 4.00 3.82 -11.73
N TYR A 44 4.74 4.94 -11.63
CA TYR A 44 6.21 4.96 -11.61
C TYR A 44 6.82 5.11 -10.23
N ILE A 45 6.00 4.98 -9.18
CA ILE A 45 6.46 4.96 -7.80
C ILE A 45 6.02 3.65 -7.13
N THR A 46 6.72 3.28 -6.08
CA THR A 46 6.27 2.23 -5.17
C THR A 46 5.47 2.89 -4.04
N SER A 47 4.15 2.75 -4.08
CA SER A 47 3.25 3.25 -3.04
C SER A 47 3.27 2.30 -1.85
N VAL A 48 3.56 2.83 -0.65
CA VAL A 48 3.73 2.08 0.59
C VAL A 48 2.60 2.40 1.56
N ARG A 49 1.88 1.36 1.99
CA ARG A 49 0.86 1.43 3.03
C ARG A 49 1.39 1.07 4.42
N ALA A 50 0.65 1.45 5.45
CA ALA A 50 0.80 1.00 6.83
C ALA A 50 -0.02 -0.28 7.09
N THR A 51 0.66 -1.27 7.67
CA THR A 51 0.06 -2.38 8.42
C THR A 51 0.25 -2.15 9.91
N SER A 52 -0.33 -3.01 10.74
CA SER A 52 -0.20 -2.97 12.18
C SER A 52 -0.15 -4.36 12.80
N LEU A 53 0.65 -4.49 13.84
CA LEU A 53 0.59 -5.61 14.78
C LEU A 53 -0.30 -5.25 15.97
N SER A 54 -1.10 -6.22 16.43
CA SER A 54 -1.84 -6.11 17.68
C SER A 54 -0.89 -5.95 18.86
N SER A 55 -1.32 -5.24 19.91
CA SER A 55 -0.52 -5.11 21.14
C SER A 55 -0.34 -6.47 21.82
N ASN A 56 0.82 -6.67 22.46
CA ASN A 56 1.15 -7.87 23.25
C ASN A 56 1.16 -9.19 22.47
N VAL A 57 1.40 -9.14 21.16
CA VAL A 57 1.62 -10.33 20.32
C VAL A 57 3.09 -10.49 19.98
N SER A 58 3.48 -11.69 19.52
CA SER A 58 4.81 -11.94 18.98
C SER A 58 5.08 -11.06 17.75
N ALA A 59 6.33 -10.65 17.56
CA ALA A 59 6.75 -9.98 16.32
C ALA A 59 6.59 -10.88 15.06
N HIS A 60 6.38 -12.18 15.25
CA HIS A 60 6.11 -13.14 14.17
C HIS A 60 4.62 -13.35 13.88
N THR A 61 3.72 -12.73 14.65
CA THR A 61 2.29 -12.77 14.35
C THR A 61 2.04 -12.05 13.03
N PRO A 62 1.18 -12.56 12.13
CA PRO A 62 0.82 -11.85 10.92
C PRO A 62 0.26 -10.46 11.23
N GLU A 63 0.72 -9.46 10.49
CA GLU A 63 0.18 -8.10 10.59
C GLU A 63 -1.25 -8.06 10.03
N SER A 64 -1.96 -6.98 10.28
CA SER A 64 -3.27 -6.69 9.67
C SER A 64 -3.24 -5.30 9.04
N ALA A 65 -4.16 -5.03 8.11
CA ALA A 65 -4.29 -3.72 7.52
C ALA A 65 -4.53 -2.64 8.59
N ALA A 66 -3.74 -1.56 8.57
CA ALA A 66 -4.06 -0.39 9.37
C ALA A 66 -5.24 0.34 8.72
N ILE A 67 -6.36 0.43 9.45
CA ILE A 67 -7.66 0.89 8.91
C ILE A 67 -7.60 2.28 8.26
N PHE A 68 -6.78 3.18 8.81
CA PHE A 68 -6.65 4.55 8.33
C PHE A 68 -5.88 4.64 7.01
N SER A 69 -5.16 3.61 6.58
CA SER A 69 -4.24 3.78 5.46
C SER A 69 -4.96 3.76 4.11
N THR A 70 -4.55 4.67 3.23
CA THR A 70 -5.20 4.87 1.94
C THR A 70 -4.80 3.82 0.92
N GLY A 71 -5.78 3.40 0.12
CA GLY A 71 -5.65 2.44 -0.96
C GLY A 71 -6.92 2.43 -1.82
N GLY A 72 -6.85 1.87 -3.01
CA GLY A 72 -7.95 1.88 -3.97
C GLY A 72 -7.47 1.83 -5.42
N PHE A 73 -8.21 2.49 -6.31
CA PHE A 73 -7.93 2.51 -7.74
C PHE A 73 -7.88 3.96 -8.25
N SER A 74 -6.97 4.24 -9.18
CA SER A 74 -6.77 5.57 -9.75
C SER A 74 -7.96 6.03 -10.59
N ASN A 75 -8.25 7.34 -10.54
CA ASN A 75 -9.17 7.98 -11.48
C ASN A 75 -8.48 8.47 -12.76
N LEU A 76 -7.14 8.38 -12.85
CA LEU A 76 -6.35 9.02 -13.91
C LEU A 76 -5.40 8.05 -14.62
N PHE A 77 -4.66 7.24 -13.86
CA PHE A 77 -3.57 6.44 -14.43
C PHE A 77 -4.09 5.08 -14.90
N PRO A 78 -3.79 4.68 -16.15
CA PRO A 78 -4.15 3.37 -16.66
C PRO A 78 -3.41 2.27 -15.89
N LEU A 79 -3.95 1.05 -15.95
CA LEU A 79 -3.38 -0.15 -15.34
C LEU A 79 -2.02 -0.45 -15.99
N PRO A 80 -0.90 -0.35 -15.25
CA PRO A 80 0.41 -0.67 -15.78
C PRO A 80 0.54 -2.17 -16.05
N ASP A 81 1.32 -2.54 -17.07
CA ASP A 81 1.46 -3.94 -17.51
C ASP A 81 1.88 -4.88 -16.38
N TYR A 82 2.80 -4.44 -15.52
CA TYR A 82 3.29 -5.23 -14.39
C TYR A 82 2.18 -5.61 -13.39
N GLN A 83 1.06 -4.88 -13.35
CA GLN A 83 -0.01 -5.07 -12.36
C GLN A 83 -1.21 -5.85 -12.93
N LYS A 84 -1.26 -6.07 -14.26
CA LYS A 84 -2.44 -6.62 -14.94
C LYS A 84 -2.92 -7.93 -14.35
N GLU A 85 -2.01 -8.87 -14.13
CA GLU A 85 -2.34 -10.20 -13.60
C GLU A 85 -2.88 -10.13 -12.17
N ALA A 86 -2.23 -9.35 -11.31
CA ALA A 86 -2.63 -9.14 -9.92
C ALA A 86 -4.04 -8.53 -9.81
N VAL A 87 -4.33 -7.49 -10.60
CA VAL A 87 -5.66 -6.85 -10.62
C VAL A 87 -6.73 -7.77 -11.20
N ALA A 88 -6.43 -8.49 -12.28
CA ALA A 88 -7.36 -9.47 -12.84
C ALA A 88 -7.69 -10.58 -11.84
N HIS A 89 -6.69 -11.08 -11.12
CA HIS A 89 -6.88 -12.09 -10.06
C HIS A 89 -7.76 -11.56 -8.93
N TYR A 90 -7.46 -10.35 -8.42
CA TYR A 90 -8.25 -9.69 -7.38
C TYR A 90 -9.73 -9.59 -7.76
N TYR A 91 -10.05 -9.12 -8.96
CA TYR A 91 -11.44 -9.03 -9.41
C TYR A 91 -12.10 -10.40 -9.64
N ALA A 92 -11.36 -11.40 -10.10
CA ALA A 92 -11.91 -12.74 -10.32
C ALA A 92 -12.29 -13.46 -9.02
N LYS A 93 -11.60 -13.17 -7.91
CA LYS A 93 -11.76 -13.88 -6.63
C LYS A 93 -12.40 -13.05 -5.52
N HIS A 94 -12.16 -11.76 -5.53
CA HIS A 94 -12.40 -10.85 -4.41
C HIS A 94 -13.02 -9.52 -4.84
N ALA A 95 -13.79 -9.51 -5.93
CA ALA A 95 -14.46 -8.30 -6.43
C ALA A 95 -15.20 -7.58 -5.28
N PRO A 96 -14.92 -6.28 -5.07
CA PRO A 96 -15.54 -5.53 -3.98
C PRO A 96 -17.01 -5.24 -4.30
N PRO A 97 -17.87 -5.06 -3.27
CA PRO A 97 -19.32 -4.87 -3.43
C PRO A 97 -19.70 -3.44 -3.87
N TYR A 98 -18.82 -2.75 -4.60
CA TYR A 98 -19.03 -1.38 -5.05
C TYR A 98 -18.97 -1.27 -6.57
N ASN A 99 -19.78 -0.38 -7.14
CA ASN A 99 -19.85 -0.14 -8.58
C ASN A 99 -19.20 1.21 -8.97
N ASN A 100 -19.29 1.58 -10.24
CA ASN A 100 -18.68 2.81 -10.80
C ASN A 100 -19.19 4.12 -10.18
N SER A 101 -20.26 4.11 -9.39
CA SER A 101 -20.70 5.31 -8.65
C SER A 101 -19.87 5.58 -7.39
N VAL A 102 -19.07 4.61 -6.94
CA VAL A 102 -18.28 4.68 -5.69
C VAL A 102 -16.80 4.86 -6.00
N TYR A 103 -16.26 4.16 -6.98
CA TYR A 103 -14.86 4.27 -7.38
C TYR A 103 -14.70 3.89 -8.85
N ASN A 104 -13.52 4.10 -9.43
CA ASN A 104 -13.22 3.68 -10.79
C ASN A 104 -13.11 2.14 -10.88
N ASN A 105 -14.23 1.47 -11.14
CA ASN A 105 -14.34 0.01 -11.30
C ASN A 105 -14.25 -0.43 -12.76
N THR A 106 -13.50 0.31 -13.60
CA THR A 106 -13.27 -0.08 -15.00
C THR A 106 -12.30 -1.25 -15.14
N GLN A 107 -11.59 -1.61 -14.07
CA GLN A 107 -10.58 -2.68 -14.02
C GLN A 107 -9.37 -2.48 -14.95
N VAL A 108 -9.26 -1.30 -15.57
CA VAL A 108 -8.17 -0.93 -16.49
C VAL A 108 -7.37 0.26 -15.98
N VAL A 109 -7.41 0.50 -14.67
CA VAL A 109 -6.70 1.58 -13.97
C VAL A 109 -5.77 1.06 -12.87
N ARG A 110 -4.73 1.85 -12.55
CA ARG A 110 -3.75 1.54 -11.50
C ARG A 110 -4.44 1.33 -10.15
N GLY A 111 -4.32 0.14 -9.59
CA GLY A 111 -4.70 -0.15 -8.19
C GLY A 111 -3.53 0.16 -7.26
N PHE A 112 -3.73 0.65 -6.04
CA PHE A 112 -2.66 0.99 -5.08
C PHE A 112 -3.09 0.64 -3.65
N PRO A 113 -2.17 0.41 -2.69
CA PRO A 113 -0.71 0.52 -2.76
C PRO A 113 -0.05 -0.62 -3.57
N ASP A 114 1.28 -0.57 -3.69
CA ASP A 114 2.07 -1.69 -4.25
C ASP A 114 2.54 -2.64 -3.14
N VAL A 115 2.94 -2.09 -2.00
CA VAL A 115 3.46 -2.85 -0.84
C VAL A 115 3.04 -2.19 0.47
N SER A 116 3.30 -2.86 1.58
CA SER A 116 3.07 -2.36 2.93
C SER A 116 4.27 -2.56 3.85
N ALA A 117 4.27 -1.90 5.00
CA ALA A 117 5.11 -2.22 6.14
C ALA A 117 4.42 -1.73 7.42
N ASN A 118 4.83 -2.21 8.60
CA ASN A 118 4.28 -1.71 9.85
C ASN A 118 4.37 -0.18 9.90
N GLY A 119 3.25 0.46 10.23
CA GLY A 119 3.14 1.92 10.32
C GLY A 119 2.47 2.38 11.61
N VAL A 120 2.39 1.53 12.63
CA VAL A 120 1.69 1.81 13.89
C VAL A 120 2.61 1.54 15.08
N ASN A 121 2.43 2.31 16.15
CA ASN A 121 3.17 2.21 17.42
C ASN A 121 4.69 2.48 17.31
N PHE A 122 5.10 3.42 16.45
CA PHE A 122 6.50 3.85 16.37
C PHE A 122 6.84 4.78 17.53
N SER A 123 7.94 4.51 18.25
CA SER A 123 8.51 5.46 19.19
C SER A 123 9.49 6.38 18.46
N VAL A 124 9.24 7.69 18.51
CA VAL A 124 10.11 8.72 17.91
C VAL A 124 10.46 9.79 18.93
N SER A 125 11.66 10.34 18.86
CA SER A 125 12.05 11.50 19.66
C SER A 125 11.88 12.77 18.85
N ILE A 126 11.08 13.72 19.36
CA ILE A 126 10.91 15.05 18.78
C ILE A 126 11.30 16.06 19.87
N ASN A 127 12.33 16.87 19.60
CA ASN A 127 12.90 17.82 20.57
C ASN A 127 13.24 17.19 21.94
N GLY A 128 13.78 15.97 21.92
CA GLY A 128 14.22 15.24 23.12
C GLY A 128 13.10 14.55 23.90
N THR A 129 11.83 14.65 23.46
CA THR A 129 10.70 13.96 24.08
C THR A 129 10.22 12.82 23.19
N PHE A 130 9.92 11.67 23.79
CA PHE A 130 9.42 10.51 23.07
C PHE A 130 7.92 10.60 22.82
N PHE A 131 7.51 10.32 21.59
CA PHE A 131 6.13 10.26 21.14
C PHE A 131 5.87 8.89 20.52
N SER A 132 4.65 8.38 20.69
CA SER A 132 4.15 7.30 19.87
C SER A 132 3.47 7.89 18.63
N ILE A 133 3.91 7.50 17.44
CA ILE A 133 3.34 7.95 16.17
C ILE A 133 2.91 6.75 15.31
N GLY A 134 2.08 7.04 14.32
CA GLY A 134 1.71 6.10 13.28
C GLY A 134 1.42 6.83 11.97
N GLY A 135 1.12 6.06 10.94
CA GLY A 135 0.84 6.56 9.60
C GLY A 135 1.65 5.83 8.53
N THR A 136 1.21 5.96 7.29
CA THR A 136 1.97 5.55 6.10
C THR A 136 3.31 6.28 5.97
N SER A 137 3.43 7.46 6.58
CA SER A 137 4.70 8.18 6.73
C SER A 137 5.74 7.41 7.53
N ALA A 138 5.33 6.50 8.43
CA ALA A 138 6.25 5.64 9.17
C ALA A 138 6.57 4.35 8.38
N SER A 139 5.61 3.80 7.64
CA SER A 139 5.84 2.57 6.87
C SER A 139 6.72 2.77 5.63
N SER A 140 6.57 3.90 4.93
CA SER A 140 7.39 4.23 3.74
C SER A 140 8.90 4.20 4.01
N PRO A 141 9.45 4.86 5.06
CA PRO A 141 10.87 4.77 5.38
C PRO A 141 11.30 3.40 5.90
N VAL A 142 10.41 2.61 6.52
CA VAL A 142 10.71 1.21 6.91
C VAL A 142 10.97 0.36 5.67
N PHE A 143 10.06 0.37 4.69
CA PHE A 143 10.27 -0.34 3.44
C PHE A 143 11.50 0.22 2.68
N GLY A 144 11.70 1.55 2.73
CA GLY A 144 12.88 2.20 2.17
C GLY A 144 14.20 1.69 2.77
N ALA A 145 14.25 1.48 4.08
CA ALA A 145 15.43 0.94 4.77
C ALA A 145 15.74 -0.50 4.31
N VAL A 146 14.71 -1.34 4.14
CA VAL A 146 14.87 -2.70 3.56
C VAL A 146 15.49 -2.61 2.17
N VAL A 147 14.97 -1.73 1.30
CA VAL A 147 15.52 -1.55 -0.06
C VAL A 147 16.96 -1.03 -0.04
N THR A 148 17.32 -0.18 0.92
CA THR A 148 18.71 0.26 1.12
C THR A 148 19.64 -0.91 1.45
N LEU A 149 19.24 -1.79 2.37
CA LEU A 149 20.02 -3.00 2.72
C LEU A 149 20.15 -3.96 1.52
N LEU A 150 19.09 -4.12 0.72
CA LEU A 150 19.15 -4.92 -0.50
C LEU A 150 20.13 -4.32 -1.53
N ASN A 151 20.15 -2.99 -1.67
CA ASN A 151 21.12 -2.32 -2.54
C ASN A 151 22.55 -2.48 -2.02
N GLU A 152 22.76 -2.40 -0.69
CA GLU A 152 24.06 -2.69 -0.08
C GLU A 152 24.51 -4.13 -0.41
N ALA A 153 23.67 -5.13 -0.19
CA ALA A 153 23.98 -6.53 -0.51
C ALA A 153 24.34 -6.72 -1.99
N ARG A 154 23.60 -6.07 -2.91
CA ARG A 154 23.91 -6.09 -4.35
C ARG A 154 25.25 -5.44 -4.67
N LEU A 155 25.56 -4.29 -4.07
CA LEU A 155 26.83 -3.58 -4.28
C LEU A 155 28.03 -4.40 -3.79
N GLN A 156 27.89 -5.14 -2.68
CA GLN A 156 28.95 -6.01 -2.15
C GLN A 156 29.34 -7.15 -3.11
N VAL A 157 28.43 -7.58 -3.99
CA VAL A 157 28.70 -8.59 -5.03
C VAL A 157 28.91 -7.97 -6.42
N GLY A 158 29.19 -6.66 -6.48
CA GLY A 158 29.53 -5.96 -7.72
C GLY A 158 28.34 -5.64 -8.64
N LYS A 159 27.10 -5.71 -8.14
CA LYS A 159 25.87 -5.38 -8.89
C LYS A 159 25.46 -3.92 -8.69
N GLY A 160 24.66 -3.39 -9.62
CA GLY A 160 24.06 -2.05 -9.51
C GLY A 160 22.82 -2.02 -8.60
N PRO A 161 22.33 -0.82 -8.23
CA PRO A 161 21.11 -0.67 -7.42
C PRO A 161 19.85 -1.16 -8.16
N ILE A 162 18.81 -1.55 -7.41
CA ILE A 162 17.57 -2.16 -7.91
C ILE A 162 16.76 -1.23 -8.83
N GLY A 163 16.74 0.08 -8.55
CA GLY A 163 15.93 1.04 -9.32
C GLY A 163 14.43 0.91 -9.08
N PHE A 164 13.65 0.64 -10.13
CA PHE A 164 12.18 0.57 -10.07
C PHE A 164 11.72 -0.83 -9.64
N LEU A 165 11.11 -0.91 -8.44
CA LEU A 165 10.78 -2.16 -7.77
C LEU A 165 9.56 -2.89 -8.35
N ASN A 166 8.52 -2.13 -8.75
CA ASN A 166 7.20 -2.71 -8.98
C ASN A 166 7.23 -3.88 -9.98
N PRO A 167 7.85 -3.79 -11.17
CA PRO A 167 7.82 -4.89 -12.12
C PRO A 167 8.34 -6.21 -11.56
N VAL A 168 9.41 -6.17 -10.75
CA VAL A 168 9.98 -7.35 -10.11
C VAL A 168 9.06 -7.88 -9.02
N LEU A 169 8.54 -7.01 -8.14
CA LEU A 169 7.71 -7.45 -7.02
C LEU A 169 6.37 -8.06 -7.46
N TYR A 170 5.75 -7.51 -8.51
CA TYR A 170 4.51 -8.10 -9.03
C TYR A 170 4.74 -9.43 -9.75
N GLN A 171 5.96 -9.69 -10.26
CA GLN A 171 6.34 -11.01 -10.79
C GLN A 171 6.70 -12.01 -9.69
N HIS A 172 7.11 -11.51 -8.52
CA HIS A 172 7.58 -12.31 -7.39
C HIS A 172 6.89 -11.94 -6.07
N PRO A 173 5.55 -12.01 -5.98
CA PRO A 173 4.85 -11.68 -4.74
C PRO A 173 5.26 -12.58 -3.55
N GLU A 174 5.75 -13.79 -3.81
CA GLU A 174 6.16 -14.77 -2.80
C GLU A 174 7.32 -14.32 -1.91
N VAL A 175 8.05 -13.28 -2.30
CA VAL A 175 9.13 -12.67 -1.51
C VAL A 175 8.61 -11.65 -0.47
N LEU A 176 7.30 -11.45 -0.39
CA LEU A 176 6.64 -10.63 0.59
C LEU A 176 5.82 -11.51 1.55
N ASN A 177 5.42 -10.96 2.69
CA ASN A 177 4.47 -11.58 3.59
C ASN A 177 3.09 -11.02 3.28
N ASP A 178 2.19 -11.87 2.80
CA ASP A 178 0.82 -11.50 2.45
C ASP A 178 0.01 -11.10 3.69
N ILE A 179 -0.84 -10.08 3.54
CA ILE A 179 -1.71 -9.54 4.60
C ILE A 179 -3.17 -9.64 4.16
N ALA A 180 -3.84 -10.70 4.59
CA ALA A 180 -5.21 -11.02 4.18
C ALA A 180 -6.28 -10.65 5.25
N SER A 181 -6.03 -9.65 6.10
CA SER A 181 -6.95 -9.27 7.17
C SER A 181 -7.04 -7.76 7.38
N GLY A 182 -8.27 -7.30 7.68
CA GLY A 182 -8.61 -5.89 7.88
C GLY A 182 -9.19 -5.23 6.61
N ASN A 183 -9.37 -3.92 6.67
CA ASN A 183 -9.99 -3.13 5.61
C ASN A 183 -9.47 -1.68 5.61
N ASN A 184 -9.98 -0.82 4.73
CA ASN A 184 -9.63 0.60 4.67
C ASN A 184 -10.84 1.55 4.69
N THR A 185 -11.62 1.48 5.77
CA THR A 185 -12.86 2.24 5.98
C THR A 185 -12.74 3.74 5.72
N GLY A 186 -13.79 4.31 5.14
CA GLY A 186 -13.87 5.74 4.80
C GLY A 186 -15.10 6.02 3.94
N CYS A 187 -15.43 7.29 3.74
CA CYS A 187 -16.51 7.68 2.83
C CYS A 187 -17.89 7.06 3.18
N GLY A 188 -18.14 6.82 4.47
CA GLY A 188 -19.37 6.17 4.95
C GLY A 188 -19.51 4.70 4.52
N THR A 189 -18.39 4.03 4.22
CA THR A 189 -18.33 2.62 3.79
C THR A 189 -17.22 1.88 4.54
N ASP A 190 -17.28 0.54 4.55
CA ASP A 190 -16.21 -0.30 5.09
C ASP A 190 -14.91 -0.24 4.26
N GLY A 191 -14.95 0.36 3.07
CA GLY A 191 -13.84 0.38 2.12
C GLY A 191 -13.64 -0.99 1.48
N PHE A 192 -12.44 -1.21 0.95
CA PHE A 192 -12.00 -2.51 0.44
C PHE A 192 -11.52 -3.40 1.61
N ALA A 193 -11.59 -4.71 1.41
CA ALA A 193 -11.06 -5.70 2.34
C ALA A 193 -9.67 -6.17 1.90
N ALA A 194 -8.80 -6.42 2.87
CA ALA A 194 -7.55 -7.14 2.65
C ALA A 194 -7.87 -8.63 2.43
N VAL A 195 -7.24 -9.25 1.45
CA VAL A 195 -7.54 -10.61 0.99
C VAL A 195 -6.25 -11.33 0.58
N GLU A 196 -6.34 -12.61 0.21
CA GLU A 196 -5.17 -13.35 -0.27
C GLU A 196 -4.66 -12.78 -1.60
N GLY A 197 -3.34 -12.59 -1.70
CA GLY A 197 -2.67 -12.02 -2.87
C GLY A 197 -2.67 -10.50 -2.89
N TRP A 198 -2.53 -9.90 -4.09
CA TRP A 198 -2.59 -8.44 -4.19
C TRP A 198 -4.00 -7.93 -3.91
N ASP A 199 -4.10 -6.90 -3.08
CA ASP A 199 -5.35 -6.20 -2.83
C ASP A 199 -5.16 -4.66 -2.77
N PRO A 200 -6.21 -3.86 -3.02
CA PRO A 200 -6.14 -2.39 -2.94
C PRO A 200 -6.14 -1.88 -1.50
N VAL A 201 -5.99 -2.79 -0.53
CA VAL A 201 -5.74 -2.47 0.87
C VAL A 201 -4.23 -2.49 1.07
N THR A 202 -3.59 -3.65 1.22
CA THR A 202 -2.18 -3.86 1.60
C THR A 202 -1.20 -4.09 0.45
N GLY A 203 -1.68 -4.11 -0.80
CA GLY A 203 -0.82 -4.34 -1.96
C GLY A 203 -0.34 -5.78 -1.97
N LEU A 204 0.94 -6.00 -2.28
CA LEU A 204 1.57 -7.32 -2.25
C LEU A 204 2.02 -7.77 -0.84
N GLY A 205 1.76 -6.97 0.20
CA GLY A 205 2.13 -7.28 1.58
C GLY A 205 3.44 -6.64 2.08
N THR A 206 4.01 -7.20 3.15
CA THR A 206 5.15 -6.63 3.90
C THR A 206 6.48 -7.29 3.56
N PRO A 207 7.63 -6.63 3.73
CA PRO A 207 8.90 -7.17 3.26
C PRO A 207 9.34 -8.42 4.03
N ASN A 208 9.66 -9.50 3.32
CA ASN A 208 10.43 -10.61 3.85
C ASN A 208 11.89 -10.48 3.40
N TYR A 209 12.72 -9.84 4.24
CA TYR A 209 14.08 -9.47 3.86
C TYR A 209 14.88 -10.63 3.26
N THR A 210 14.89 -11.79 3.91
CA THR A 210 15.67 -12.96 3.46
C THR A 210 15.26 -13.43 2.06
N LYS A 211 13.95 -13.50 1.78
CA LYS A 211 13.46 -13.87 0.46
C LYS A 211 13.75 -12.81 -0.59
N MET A 212 13.54 -11.54 -0.24
CA MET A 212 13.83 -10.42 -1.13
C MET A 212 15.32 -10.35 -1.48
N GLU A 213 16.21 -10.53 -0.50
CA GLU A 213 17.66 -10.54 -0.71
C GLU A 213 18.08 -11.66 -1.67
N ALA A 214 17.60 -12.89 -1.45
CA ALA A 214 17.87 -14.00 -2.34
C ALA A 214 17.42 -13.71 -3.79
N LEU A 215 16.21 -13.17 -3.97
CA LEU A 215 15.70 -12.78 -5.29
C LEU A 215 16.55 -11.69 -5.92
N PHE A 216 16.73 -10.56 -5.23
CA PHE A 216 17.42 -9.40 -5.78
C PHE A 216 18.92 -9.64 -6.00
N LEU A 217 19.56 -10.59 -5.31
CA LEU A 217 20.93 -10.99 -5.65
C LEU A 217 20.99 -11.90 -6.89
N SER A 218 19.92 -12.65 -7.19
CA SER A 218 19.84 -13.51 -8.38
C SER A 218 19.60 -12.72 -9.67
N LEU A 219 18.91 -11.58 -9.59
CA LEU A 219 18.66 -10.70 -10.73
C LEU A 219 19.94 -10.01 -11.19
N PRO A 220 20.08 -9.69 -12.50
CA PRO A 220 21.24 -8.98 -13.05
C PRO A 220 21.74 -7.83 -12.18
#